data_AF-M3B308-F1
#
_entry.id   AF-M3B308-F1
#
_cell.length_a   1.000
_cell.length_b   1.000
_cell.length_c   1.000
_cell.angle_alpha   90.00
_cell.angle_beta   90.00
_cell.angle_gamma   90.00
#
_symmetry.space_group_name_H-M   'P 1'
#
loop_
_entity.id
_entity.type
_entity.pdbx_description
1 polymer ?
#
loop_
_entity_poly.entity_id
_entity_poly.type
_entity_poly.pdbx_seq_one_letter_code
_entity_poly.pdbx_strand_id
1 'polypeptide(L)'
;MIVFRYRAPLERIDELKEAHYTNPDGVFARGLARLAGPLEPRTGGLVLADGERSEIEAAVASDPFVTSGAATAEILRFRPVWTAEG
;
A
#
# COMPACT_ATOMS: atom_id res chain seq x y z
N MET A 1 -3.92 -7.38 3.36
CA MET A 1 -3.08 -7.12 2.18
C MET A 1 -3.67 -5.97 1.40
N ILE A 2 -2.83 -5.05 0.96
CA ILE A 2 -3.20 -3.85 0.20
C ILE A 2 -2.45 -3.92 -1.11
N VAL A 3 -3.15 -3.85 -2.23
CA VAL A 3 -2.57 -3.86 -3.58
C VAL A 3 -2.84 -2.52 -4.24
N PHE A 4 -1.79 -1.72 -4.45
CA PHE A 4 -1.86 -0.52 -5.27
C PHE A 4 -1.60 -0.88 -6.74
N ARG A 5 -2.41 -0.34 -7.64
CA ARG A 5 -2.25 -0.44 -9.11
C ARG A 5 -2.07 0.96 -9.66
N TYR A 6 -0.92 1.25 -10.26
CA TYR A 6 -0.64 2.58 -10.80
C TYR A 6 -1.52 2.89 -12.00
N ARG A 7 -1.97 4.15 -12.06
CA ARG A 7 -2.79 4.75 -13.12
C ARG A 7 -2.11 5.96 -13.76
N ALA A 8 -1.00 6.40 -13.18
CA ALA A 8 -0.15 7.48 -13.67
C ALA A 8 1.22 6.95 -14.13
N PRO A 9 1.98 7.73 -14.91
CA PRO A 9 3.38 7.43 -15.25
C PRO A 9 4.25 7.25 -13.99
N LEU A 10 5.36 6.51 -14.12
CA LEU A 10 6.23 6.20 -12.99
C LEU A 10 6.87 7.44 -12.38
N GLU A 11 7.13 8.47 -13.18
CA GLU A 11 7.66 9.76 -12.74
C GLU A 11 6.73 10.38 -11.69
N ARG A 12 5.41 10.34 -11.93
CA ARG A 12 4.41 10.84 -10.98
C ARG A 12 4.33 9.99 -9.71
N ILE A 13 4.52 8.68 -9.83
CA ILE A 13 4.60 7.78 -8.67
C ILE A 13 5.85 8.09 -7.84
N ASP A 14 6.99 8.33 -8.50
CA ASP A 14 8.25 8.65 -7.83
C ASP A 14 8.18 10.00 -7.10
N GLU A 15 7.55 11.01 -7.69
CA GLU A 15 7.26 12.29 -7.01
C GLU A 15 6.43 12.13 -5.73
N LEU A 16 5.45 11.23 -5.74
CA LEU A 16 4.54 11.01 -4.62
C LEU A 16 5.08 10.05 -3.56
N LYS A 17 6.18 9.34 -3.86
CA LYS A 17 6.69 8.24 -3.05
C LYS A 17 7.09 8.67 -1.63
N GLU A 18 7.75 9.81 -1.47
CA GLU A 18 8.12 10.32 -0.15
C GLU A 18 6.88 10.61 0.71
N ALA A 19 5.89 11.29 0.13
CA ALA A 19 4.63 11.59 0.82
C ALA A 19 3.87 10.29 1.18
N HIS A 20 3.90 9.27 0.31
CA HIS A 20 3.31 7.97 0.59
C HIS A 20 3.91 7.31 1.84
N TYR A 21 5.24 7.32 1.99
CA TYR A 21 5.92 6.74 3.15
C TYR A 21 5.80 7.58 4.43
N THR A 22 5.73 8.91 4.29
CA THR A 22 5.73 9.84 5.43
C THR A 22 4.33 10.32 5.83
N ASN A 23 3.27 9.86 5.14
CA ASN A 23 1.89 10.20 5.48
C ASN A 23 1.59 9.81 6.94
N PRO A 24 1.27 10.78 7.83
CA PRO A 24 1.01 10.51 9.24
C PRO A 24 -0.21 9.63 9.49
N ASP A 25 -1.20 9.67 8.58
CA ASP A 25 -2.40 8.84 8.62
C ASP A 25 -2.22 7.52 7.86
N GLY A 26 -1.08 7.36 7.17
CA GLY A 26 -0.77 6.23 6.32
C GLY A 26 -0.37 4.97 7.08
N VAL A 27 -0.34 3.85 6.35
CA VAL A 27 -0.08 2.52 6.92
C VAL A 27 1.30 2.37 7.56
N PHE A 28 2.28 3.16 7.13
CA PHE A 28 3.64 3.14 7.69
C PHE A 28 3.71 3.89 9.02
N ALA A 29 3.27 5.14 9.07
CA ALA A 29 3.30 5.96 10.28
C ALA A 29 2.42 5.36 11.40
N ARG A 30 1.30 4.73 11.04
CA ARG A 30 0.40 4.05 11.98
C ARG A 30 0.88 2.67 12.43
N GLY A 31 2.04 2.18 11.96
CA GLY A 31 2.60 0.89 12.36
C GLY A 31 1.80 -0.34 11.88
N LEU A 32 0.93 -0.16 10.88
CA LEU A 32 0.08 -1.21 10.31
C LEU A 32 0.86 -2.10 9.33
N ALA A 33 1.81 -1.52 8.58
CA ALA A 33 2.60 -2.26 7.61
C ALA A 33 3.56 -3.27 8.27
N ARG A 34 3.67 -4.46 7.67
CA ARG A 34 4.61 -5.53 8.04
C ARG A 34 5.62 -5.82 6.96
N LEU A 35 5.17 -5.77 5.70
CA LEU A 35 6.01 -6.00 4.53
C LEU A 35 5.47 -5.14 3.39
N ALA A 36 6.35 -4.46 2.67
CA ALA A 36 5.95 -3.63 1.55
C ALA A 36 6.99 -3.68 0.43
N GLY A 37 6.54 -3.56 -0.82
CA GLY A 37 7.44 -3.51 -1.96
C GLY A 37 6.72 -3.22 -3.27
N PRO A 38 7.47 -2.85 -4.33
CA PRO A 38 6.90 -2.72 -5.66
C PRO A 38 6.48 -4.10 -6.20
N LEU A 39 5.48 -4.12 -7.08
CA LEU A 39 5.25 -5.28 -7.93
C LEU A 39 6.33 -5.37 -9.02
N GLU A 40 6.59 -6.56 -9.53
CA GLU A 40 7.47 -6.77 -10.69
C GLU A 40 6.69 -7.45 -11.83
N PRO A 41 6.48 -6.77 -12.98
CA PRO A 41 6.97 -5.43 -13.33
C PRO A 41 6.34 -4.31 -12.49
N ARG A 42 7.04 -3.17 -12.38
CA ARG A 42 6.71 -1.99 -11.54
C ARG A 42 5.41 -1.30 -11.96
N THR A 43 4.30 -1.97 -11.73
CA THR A 43 2.93 -1.57 -12.12
C THR A 43 2.07 -1.22 -10.91
N GLY A 44 2.68 -1.26 -9.72
CA GLY A 44 1.99 -1.09 -8.46
C GLY A 44 2.90 -1.37 -7.27
N GLY A 45 2.27 -1.52 -6.12
CA GLY A 45 2.92 -1.90 -4.88
C GLY A 45 2.04 -2.84 -4.07
N LEU A 46 2.68 -3.66 -3.25
CA LEU A 46 2.03 -4.54 -2.29
C LEU A 46 2.40 -4.09 -0.89
N VAL A 47 1.42 -4.05 0.01
CA VAL A 47 1.64 -3.94 1.45
C VAL A 47 0.91 -5.07 2.17
N LEU A 48 1.65 -5.93 2.86
CA LEU A 48 1.10 -6.76 3.93
C LEU A 48 0.99 -5.88 5.17
N ALA A 49 -0.23 -5.76 5.67
CA ALA A 49 -0.56 -4.95 6.84
C ALA A 49 -1.42 -5.76 7.79
N ASP A 50 -1.19 -5.54 9.08
CA ASP A 50 -1.95 -6.11 10.20
C ASP A 50 -2.69 -4.98 10.92
N GLY A 51 -3.97 -5.19 11.19
CA GLY A 51 -4.81 -4.23 11.90
C GLY A 51 -6.29 -4.46 11.61
N GLU A 52 -7.12 -3.62 12.24
CA GLU A 52 -8.55 -3.63 11.96
C GLU A 52 -8.81 -3.13 10.54
N ARG A 53 -9.81 -3.72 9.88
CA ARG A 53 -10.09 -3.43 8.47
C ARG A 53 -10.41 -1.94 8.25
N SER A 54 -11.19 -1.34 9.15
CA SER A 54 -11.57 0.07 9.07
C SER A 54 -10.36 1.00 9.20
N GLU A 55 -9.36 0.65 10.01
CA GLU A 55 -8.15 1.44 10.16
C GLU A 55 -7.29 1.40 8.90
N ILE A 56 -7.18 0.22 8.28
CA ILE A 56 -6.49 0.03 7.01
C ILE A 56 -7.21 0.79 5.90
N GLU A 57 -8.54 0.71 5.82
CA GLU A 57 -9.35 1.44 4.84
C GLU A 57 -9.16 2.95 4.98
N ALA A 58 -9.17 3.49 6.21
CA ALA A 58 -8.92 4.90 6.46
C ALA A 58 -7.49 5.32 6.04
N ALA A 59 -6.48 4.52 6.41
CA ALA A 59 -5.09 4.80 6.05
C ALA A 59 -4.89 4.80 4.53
N VAL A 60 -5.46 3.82 3.82
CA VAL A 60 -5.41 3.72 2.35
C VAL A 60 -6.16 4.88 1.69
N ALA A 61 -7.30 5.30 2.23
CA ALA A 61 -8.05 6.44 1.70
C ALA A 61 -7.29 7.76 1.84
N SER A 62 -6.41 7.89 2.83
CA SER A 62 -5.53 9.06 3.02
C SER A 62 -4.26 9.03 2.15
N ASP A 63 -3.97 7.92 1.48
CA ASP A 63 -2.70 7.71 0.78
C ASP A 63 -2.53 8.70 -0.39
N PRO A 64 -1.37 9.39 -0.52
CA PRO A 64 -1.09 10.29 -1.64
C PRO A 64 -1.26 9.66 -3.02
N PHE A 65 -0.95 8.37 -3.19
CA PHE A 65 -1.20 7.68 -4.47
C PHE A 65 -2.70 7.59 -4.78
N VAL A 66 -3.55 7.38 -3.77
CA VAL A 66 -5.00 7.21 -3.92
C VAL A 66 -5.67 8.58 -4.06
N THR A 67 -5.39 9.50 -3.15
CA THR A 67 -5.98 10.85 -3.12
C THR A 67 -5.65 11.67 -4.36
N SER A 68 -4.47 11.48 -4.97
CA SER A 68 -4.11 12.13 -6.23
C SER A 68 -4.62 11.40 -7.48
N GLY A 69 -5.29 10.25 -7.34
CA GLY A 69 -5.69 9.39 -8.45
C GLY A 69 -4.54 8.69 -9.19
N ALA A 70 -3.31 8.73 -8.65
CA ALA A 70 -2.15 8.11 -9.29
C ALA A 70 -2.15 6.58 -9.17
N ALA A 71 -2.91 6.02 -8.23
CA ALA A 71 -3.14 4.59 -8.09
C ALA A 71 -4.56 4.27 -7.60
N THR A 72 -5.05 3.08 -7.94
CA THR A 72 -6.21 2.46 -7.28
C THR A 72 -5.71 1.46 -6.24
N ALA A 73 -6.38 1.34 -5.10
CA ALA A 73 -6.03 0.39 -4.05
C ALA A 73 -7.11 -0.69 -3.87
N GLU A 74 -6.69 -1.93 -3.67
CA GLU A 74 -7.54 -3.06 -3.32
C GLU A 74 -7.13 -3.62 -1.96
N ILE A 75 -8.09 -3.84 -1.06
CA ILE A 75 -7.85 -4.36 0.28
C ILE A 75 -8.41 -5.79 0.37
N LEU A 76 -7.52 -6.75 0.56
CA LEU A 76 -7.83 -8.17 0.64
C LEU A 76 -7.43 -8.74 2.00
N ARG A 77 -8.32 -9.52 2.62
CA ARG A 77 -7.95 -10.36 3.76
C ARG A 77 -7.21 -11.58 3.25
N PHE A 78 -5.98 -11.77 3.73
CA PHE A 78 -5.15 -12.90 3.38
C PHE A 78 -4.99 -13.79 4.61
N ARG A 79 -5.24 -15.08 4.45
CA ARG A 79 -5.00 -16.10 5.49
C ARG A 79 -4.00 -17.10 4.92
N PRO A 80 -2.71 -17.02 5.30
CA PRO A 80 -1.75 -18.02 4.87
C PRO A 80 -2.14 -19.38 5.46
N VAL A 81 -2.08 -20.43 4.65
CA VAL A 81 -2.26 -21.84 5.08
C VAL A 81 -1.02 -22.68 4.82
N TRP A 82 -0.04 -22.10 4.14
CA TRP A 82 1.25 -22.69 3.86
C TRP A 82 2.28 -21.56 3.83
N THR A 83 3.43 -21.82 4.41
CA THR A 83 4.63 -20.98 4.33
C THR A 83 5.79 -21.92 4.08
N ALA A 84 6.83 -21.45 3.37
CA ALA A 84 8.05 -22.23 3.29
C ALA A 84 8.58 -22.49 4.71
N GLU A 85 9.09 -23.69 4.94
CA GLU A 85 9.94 -23.92 6.11
C GLU A 85 11.22 -23.11 5.92
N GLY A 86 11.70 -22.49 7.00
CA GLY A 86 12.89 -21.65 6.98
C GLY A 86 14.13 -22.41 6.57
#